data_AF-A0A6S7IXC4-F1
#
_entry.id   AF-A0A6S7IXC4-F1
#
_cell.length_a   1.000
_cell.length_b   1.000
_cell.length_c   1.000
_cell.angle_alpha   90.00
_cell.angle_beta   90.00
_cell.angle_gamma   90.00
#
_symmetry.space_group_name_H-M   'P 1'
#
loop_
_entity.id
_entity.type
_entity.pdbx_description
1 polymer ?
#
loop_
_entity_poly.entity_id
_entity_poly.type
_entity_poly.pdbx_seq_one_letter_code
_entity_poly.pdbx_strand_id
1 'polypeptide(L)' 'MDDLAEIQALLRAEEKCNHCIKGSIVRNLEKDKRLLAIIKRRGTAGLLIYSYCGDTPMAQNLRLEYALPVNKEFSVSV' A
#
# COMPACT_ATOMS: atom_id res chain seq x y z
N MET A 1 3.05 -5.94 -15.35
CA MET A 1 3.10 -4.66 -14.62
C MET A 1 3.91 -4.89 -13.37
N ASP A 2 4.89 -4.04 -13.13
CA ASP A 2 5.77 -4.13 -11.97
C ASP A 2 5.20 -3.22 -10.86
N ASP A 3 4.38 -3.81 -9.99
CA ASP A 3 3.71 -3.09 -8.90
C ASP A 3 4.71 -2.37 -7.97
N LEU A 4 5.95 -2.88 -7.87
CA LEU A 4 7.01 -2.25 -7.08
C LEU A 4 7.50 -0.94 -7.71
N ALA A 5 7.74 -0.94 -9.02
CA ALA A 5 8.15 0.25 -9.75
C ALA A 5 7.08 1.35 -9.69
N GLU A 6 5.81 0.94 -9.78
CA GLU A 6 4.65 1.83 -9.67
C GLU A 6 4.56 2.49 -8.30
N ILE A 7 4.67 1.71 -7.22
CA ILE A 7 4.72 2.26 -5.86
C ILE A 7 5.93 3.17 -5.68
N GLN A 8 7.11 2.76 -6.15
CA GLN A 8 8.34 3.53 -5.98
C GLN A 8 8.25 4.91 -6.65
N ALA A 9 7.48 5.06 -7.74
CA ALA A 9 7.20 6.35 -8.37
C ALA A 9 6.28 7.27 -7.55
N LEU A 10 5.46 6.71 -6.65
CA LEU A 10 4.56 7.45 -5.76
C LEU A 10 5.22 7.84 -4.43
N LEU A 11 6.36 7.24 -4.10
CA LEU A 11 7.10 7.50 -2.87
C LEU A 11 8.00 8.73 -2.98
N ARG A 12 8.33 9.34 -1.84
CA ARG A 12 9.35 10.39 -1.80
C ARG A 12 10.73 9.79 -2.08
N ALA A 13 11.67 10.60 -2.55
CA ALA A 13 13.01 10.14 -2.89
C ALA A 13 13.75 9.48 -1.72
N GLU A 14 13.48 9.88 -0.48
CA GLU A 14 14.05 9.29 0.73
C GLU A 14 13.33 8.02 1.23
N GLU A 15 12.26 7.59 0.56
CA GLU A 15 11.44 6.43 0.90
C GLU A 15 11.71 5.29 -0.08
N LYS A 16 11.90 4.09 0.45
CA LYS A 16 12.11 2.88 -0.34
C LYS A 16 10.97 1.90 -0.10
N CYS A 17 10.36 1.41 -1.18
CA CYS A 17 9.45 0.27 -1.11
C CYS A 17 10.28 -1.02 -1.03
N ASN A 18 10.10 -1.81 0.03
CA ASN A 18 10.75 -3.11 0.16
C ASN A 18 9.93 -4.23 -0.46
N HIS A 19 8.61 -4.17 -0.31
CA HIS A 19 7.69 -5.18 -0.79
C HIS A 19 6.31 -4.57 -1.00
N CYS A 20 5.58 -5.04 -2.01
CA CYS A 20 4.18 -4.71 -2.19
C CYS A 20 3.38 -5.94 -2.61
N ILE A 21 2.11 -5.99 -2.21
CA ILE A 21 1.20 -7.10 -2.51
C ILE A 21 -0.22 -6.58 -2.77
N LYS A 22 -0.90 -7.19 -3.74
CA LYS A 22 -2.31 -6.94 -4.02
C LYS A 22 -3.17 -7.73 -3.03
N GLY A 23 -4.08 -7.02 -2.37
CA GLY A 23 -5.05 -7.58 -1.44
C GLY A 23 -6.47 -7.22 -1.84
N SER A 24 -7.42 -7.59 -0.98
CA SER A 24 -8.81 -7.14 -1.12
C SER A 24 -9.42 -6.91 0.25
N ILE A 25 -10.31 -5.93 0.34
CA ILE A 25 -11.18 -5.73 1.49
C ILE A 25 -12.58 -6.14 1.04
N VAL A 26 -13.26 -6.95 1.86
CA VAL A 26 -14.65 -7.33 1.64
C VAL A 26 -15.52 -6.56 2.62
N ARG A 27 -16.44 -5.74 2.11
CA ARG A 27 -17.41 -4.97 2.91
C ARG A 27 -18.77 -5.13 2.24
N ASN A 28 -19.81 -5.47 3.00
CA ASN A 28 -21.19 -5.60 2.48
C ASN A 28 -21.31 -6.48 1.22
N LEU A 29 -20.56 -7.59 1.15
CA LEU A 29 -20.45 -8.49 -0.02
C LEU A 29 -19.78 -7.89 -1.26
N GLU A 30 -19.38 -6.62 -1.21
CA GLU A 30 -18.55 -5.98 -2.23
C GLU A 30 -17.07 -6.25 -1.94
N LYS A 31 -16.31 -6.53 -3.01
CA LYS A 31 -14.88 -6.83 -2.93
C LYS A 31 -14.10 -5.71 -3.59
N ASP A 32 -13.42 -4.91 -2.78
CA ASP A 32 -12.57 -3.85 -3.28
C ASP A 32 -11.10 -4.28 -3.30
N LYS A 33 -10.44 -4.04 -4.43
CA LYS A 33 -9.00 -4.28 -4.55
C LYS A 33 -8.21 -3.24 -3.75
N ARG A 34 -7.13 -3.70 -3.13
CA ARG A 34 -6.15 -2.86 -2.42
C ARG A 34 -4.75 -3.23 -2.84
N LEU A 35 -3.83 -2.28 -2.74
CA LEU A 35 -2.40 -2.52 -2.86
C LEU A 35 -1.74 -2.15 -1.53
N LEU A 36 -1.05 -3.10 -0.92
CA LEU A 36 -0.36 -2.91 0.34
C LEU A 36 1.13 -2.81 0.03
N ALA A 37 1.83 -1.84 0.62
CA ALA A 37 3.25 -1.63 0.43
C ALA A 37 3.96 -1.41 1.77
N ILE A 38 5.06 -2.13 1.98
CA ILE A 38 5.95 -1.91 3.12
C ILE A 38 7.05 -0.95 2.67
N ILE A 39 7.09 0.22 3.30
CA ILE A 39 8.09 1.25 3.06
C ILE A 39 9.10 1.31 4.20
N LYS A 40 10.32 1.74 3.90
CA LYS A 40 11.34 2.06 4.88
C LYS A 40 11.84 3.48 4.69
N ARG A 41 11.85 4.26 5.78
CA ARG A 41 12.36 5.65 5.82
C ARG A 41 13.21 5.85 7.06
N ARG A 42 14.48 6.23 6.88
CA ARG A 42 15.43 6.55 7.98
C ARG A 42 15.43 5.51 9.11
N GLY A 43 15.37 4.22 8.76
CA GLY A 43 15.37 3.11 9.72
C GLY A 43 13.99 2.72 10.29
N THR A 44 12.94 3.51 10.03
CA THR A 44 11.56 3.20 10.44
C THR A 44 10.82 2.51 9.30
N ALA A 45 10.06 1.47 9.61
CA ALA A 45 9.18 0.80 8.66
C ALA A 45 7.74 1.36 8.75
N GLY A 46 7.04 1.40 7.64
CA GLY A 46 5.64 1.79 7.55
C GLY A 46 4.89 0.89 6.58
N LEU A 47 3.61 0.68 6.84
CA LEU A 47 2.67 0.01 5.95
C LEU A 47 1.78 1.08 5.30
N LEU A 48 1.84 1.17 3.98
CA LEU A 48 0.94 1.99 3.19
C LEU A 48 -0.12 1.11 2.54
N ILE A 49 -1.38 1.54 2.58
CA ILE A 49 -2.49 0.85 1.93
C ILE A 49 -3.10 1.82 0.93
N TYR A 50 -3.17 1.38 -0.33
CA TYR A 50 -3.70 2.14 -1.43
C TYR A 50 -5.01 1.53 -1.94
N SER A 51 -5.95 2.40 -2.28
CA SER A 51 -7.15 2.07 -3.04
C SER A 51 -6.94 2.33 -4.53
N TYR A 52 -7.56 1.53 -5.38
CA TYR A 52 -7.65 1.84 -6.82
C TYR A 52 -8.90 2.69 -7.08
N CYS A 53 -8.73 3.86 -7.68
CA CYS A 53 -9.83 4.73 -8.11
C CYS A 53 -10.18 4.51 -9.58
N GLY A 54 -11.45 4.24 -9.88
CA GLY A 54 -11.93 3.95 -11.23
C GLY A 54 -11.92 2.45 -11.57
N ASP A 55 -12.46 2.11 -12.74
CA ASP A 55 -12.82 0.73 -13.07
C ASP A 55 -11.59 -0.17 -13.38
N THR A 56 -10.48 0.45 -13.77
CA THR A 56 -9.25 -0.27 -14.15
C THR A 56 -8.19 -0.15 -13.04
N PRO A 57 -7.70 -1.26 -12.48
CA PRO A 57 -6.67 -1.25 -11.44
C PRO A 57 -5.28 -0.95 -12.04
N MET A 58 -4.98 0.33 -12.24
CA MET A 58 -3.70 0.82 -12.76
C MET A 58 -2.94 1.65 -11.72
N ALA A 59 -1.61 1.74 -11.84
CA ALA A 59 -0.73 2.57 -11.01
C ALA A 59 -1.26 4.01 -10.78
N GLN A 60 -1.63 4.67 -11.88
CA GLN A 60 -2.10 6.06 -11.91
C GLN A 60 -3.39 6.28 -11.11
N ASN A 61 -4.13 5.19 -10.89
CA ASN A 61 -5.38 5.15 -10.17
C ASN A 61 -5.19 4.85 -8.67
N LEU A 62 -3.95 4.60 -8.21
CA LEU A 62 -3.68 4.39 -6.81
C LEU A 62 -3.84 5.70 -6.03
N ARG A 63 -4.55 5.62 -4.91
CA ARG A 63 -4.65 6.69 -3.90
C ARG A 63 -4.30 6.10 -2.55
N LEU A 64 -3.45 6.80 -1.82
CA LEU A 64 -3.09 6.41 -0.46
C LEU A 64 -4.33 6.56 0.43
N GLU A 65 -4.79 5.45 1.01
CA GLU A 65 -5.94 5.41 1.91
C GLU A 65 -5.49 5.38 3.37
N TYR A 66 -4.46 4.59 3.68
CA TYR A 66 -3.92 4.48 5.03
C TYR A 66 -2.38 4.50 5.02
N ALA A 67 -1.81 5.14 6.04
CA ALA A 67 -0.38 5.12 6.33
C ALA A 67 -0.18 4.75 7.81
N LEU A 68 0.26 3.51 8.05
CA LEU A 68 0.38 2.92 9.38
C LEU A 68 1.86 2.78 9.74
N PRO A 69 2.37 3.43 10.80
CA PRO A 69 3.72 3.18 11.25
C PRO A 69 3.83 1.76 11.81
N VAL A 70 4.88 1.02 11.42
CA VAL A 70 5.16 -0.31 11.98
C VAL A 70 6.09 -0.11 13.18
N ASN A 71 5.48 0.02 14.36
CA ASN A 71 6.14 0.23 15.64
C ASN A 71 5.73 -0.87 16.64
N LYS A 72 6.02 -0.69 17.94
CA LYS A 72 5.68 -1.67 19.00
C LYS A 72 4.17 -1.86 19.24
N GLU A 73 3.34 -0.92 18.79
CA GLU A 73 1.88 -0.95 18.94
C GLU A 73 1.20 -1.61 17.72
N PHE A 74 1.93 -1.72 16.59
CA PHE A 74 1.44 -2.40 15.41
C PHE A 74 1.24 -3.90 15.71
N SER A 75 0.02 -4.39 15.47
CA SER A 75 -0.31 -5.80 15.60
C SER A 75 -1.22 -6.23 14.46
N VAL A 76 -1.12 -7.52 14.10
CA VAL A 76 -2.01 -8.16 13.14
C VAL A 76 -2.81 -9.19 13.92
N SER A 77 -4.13 -9.06 13.89
CA SER A 77 -5.07 -10.08 14.37
C SER A 77 -5.62 -10.84 13.16
N VAL A 78 -5.83 -12.16 13.33
CA VAL A 78 -6.30 -13.07 12.30
C VAL A 78 -7.54 -13.79 12.80
#